data_AF-A0A6B2RRL9-F1
#
_entry.id   AF-A0A6B2RRL9-F1
#
_cell.length_a   1.000
_cell.length_b   1.000
_cell.length_c   1.000
_cell.angle_alpha   90.00
_cell.angle_beta   90.00
_cell.angle_gamma   90.00
#
_symmetry.space_group_name_H-M   'P 1'
#
loop_
_entity.id
_entity.type
_entity.pdbx_description
1 polymer ?
#
loop_
_entity_poly.entity_id
_entity_poly.type
_entity_poly.pdbx_seq_one_letter_code
_entity_poly.pdbx_strand_id
1 'polypeptide(L)'
;MKHSDPQVLEALDLAWDDEEGPLGKLRSGRYDPVLAERYIELLNSIEVSEGESLHQDFVRLVWFAPQFSEWQIERTVELGADKGAVMSFCDRVRERIMEILGVP
;
A
#
# COMPACT_ATOMS: atom_id res chain seq x y z
N MET A 1 8.17 0.81 -13.69
CA MET A 1 7.20 1.88 -14.06
C MET A 1 7.56 3.15 -13.32
N LYS A 2 7.35 4.33 -13.92
CA LYS A 2 7.64 5.60 -13.24
C LYS A 2 6.52 5.95 -12.27
N HIS A 3 6.86 6.53 -11.13
CA HIS A 3 5.90 6.97 -10.11
C HIS A 3 4.91 8.04 -10.62
N SER A 4 5.22 8.71 -11.73
CA SER A 4 4.39 9.72 -12.40
C SER A 4 3.54 9.15 -13.53
N ASP A 5 3.64 7.85 -13.84
CA ASP A 5 2.84 7.22 -14.88
C ASP A 5 1.35 7.26 -14.48
N PRO A 6 0.44 7.79 -15.34
CA PRO A 6 -0.98 7.81 -15.06
C PRO A 6 -1.57 6.45 -14.63
N GLN A 7 -1.08 5.35 -15.21
CA GLN A 7 -1.57 4.01 -14.85
C GLN A 7 -1.13 3.60 -13.44
N VAL A 8 0.06 4.03 -13.01
CA VAL A 8 0.53 3.81 -11.63
C VAL A 8 -0.31 4.63 -10.67
N LEU A 9 -0.57 5.91 -10.98
CA LEU A 9 -1.38 6.77 -10.12
C LEU A 9 -2.82 6.26 -9.99
N GLU A 10 -3.43 5.81 -11.09
CA GLU A 10 -4.76 5.22 -11.09
C GLU A 10 -4.80 3.92 -10.27
N ALA A 11 -3.81 3.04 -10.42
CA ALA A 11 -3.74 1.79 -9.65
C ALA A 11 -3.50 2.05 -8.15
N LEU A 12 -2.71 3.06 -7.79
CA LEU A 12 -2.51 3.48 -6.41
C LEU A 12 -3.76 4.13 -5.80
N ASP A 13 -4.52 4.89 -6.58
CA ASP A 13 -5.79 5.47 -6.15
C ASP A 13 -6.84 4.38 -5.92
N LEU A 14 -6.95 3.42 -6.86
CA LEU A 14 -7.81 2.23 -6.73
C LEU A 14 -7.46 1.40 -5.49
N ALA A 15 -6.21 1.42 -5.03
CA ALA A 15 -5.83 0.67 -3.83
C ALA A 15 -6.59 1.13 -2.57
N TRP A 16 -7.10 2.37 -2.57
CA TRP A 16 -7.89 2.97 -1.49
C TRP A 16 -9.40 2.78 -1.62
N ASP A 17 -9.87 2.18 -2.72
CA ASP A 17 -11.27 1.86 -2.94
C ASP A 17 -11.78 0.81 -1.93
N ASP A 18 -12.96 1.02 -1.37
CA ASP A 18 -13.53 0.21 -0.29
C ASP A 18 -13.93 -1.22 -0.73
N GLU A 19 -14.18 -1.41 -2.03
CA GLU A 19 -14.64 -2.68 -2.60
C GLU A 19 -13.53 -3.42 -3.37
N GLU A 20 -12.72 -2.68 -4.12
CA GLU A 20 -11.72 -3.23 -5.05
C GLU A 20 -10.27 -3.08 -4.56
N GLY A 21 -10.02 -2.17 -3.63
CA GLY A 21 -8.68 -1.85 -3.12
C GLY A 21 -8.30 -2.65 -1.87
N PRO A 22 -7.03 -3.09 -1.71
CA PRO A 22 -6.60 -3.76 -0.49
C PRO A 22 -6.63 -2.83 0.73
N LEU A 23 -6.31 -1.55 0.58
CA LEU A 23 -6.34 -0.59 1.70
C LEU A 23 -7.78 -0.22 2.07
N GLY A 24 -8.67 -0.05 1.10
CA GLY A 24 -10.09 0.19 1.40
C GLY A 24 -10.76 -1.03 2.04
N LYS A 25 -10.46 -2.25 1.56
CA LYS A 25 -10.91 -3.47 2.26
C LYS A 25 -10.39 -3.54 3.70
N LEU A 26 -9.12 -3.23 3.94
CA LEU A 26 -8.57 -3.15 5.30
C LEU A 26 -9.31 -2.14 6.18
N ARG A 27 -9.71 -0.99 5.65
CA ARG A 27 -10.54 0.02 6.36
C ARG A 27 -11.85 -0.59 6.90
N SER A 28 -12.44 -1.49 6.12
CA SER A 28 -13.65 -2.23 6.49
C SER A 28 -13.38 -3.44 7.40
N GLY A 29 -12.12 -3.70 7.74
CA GLY A 29 -11.68 -4.85 8.53
C GLY A 29 -11.64 -6.16 7.75
N ARG A 30 -11.56 -6.08 6.41
CA ARG A 30 -11.46 -7.24 5.52
C ARG A 30 -10.04 -7.34 4.96
N TYR A 31 -9.47 -8.55 4.99
CA TYR A 31 -8.20 -8.83 4.33
C TYR A 31 -8.42 -9.71 3.11
N ASP A 32 -7.88 -9.27 1.97
CA ASP A 32 -7.90 -10.01 0.71
C ASP A 32 -6.45 -10.25 0.26
N PRO A 33 -5.94 -11.49 0.38
CA PRO A 33 -4.53 -11.78 0.09
C PRO A 33 -4.18 -11.58 -1.39
N VAL A 34 -5.15 -11.72 -2.30
CA VAL A 34 -4.89 -11.54 -3.74
C VAL A 34 -4.70 -10.07 -4.07
N LEU A 35 -5.56 -9.21 -3.53
CA LEU A 35 -5.43 -7.76 -3.70
C LEU A 35 -4.19 -7.22 -2.97
N ALA A 36 -3.89 -7.76 -1.79
CA ALA A 36 -2.68 -7.42 -1.05
C ALA A 36 -1.42 -7.71 -1.85
N GLU A 37 -1.29 -8.91 -2.45
CA GLU A 37 -0.13 -9.26 -3.28
C GLU A 37 -0.01 -8.35 -4.50
N ARG A 38 -1.11 -8.09 -5.22
CA ARG A 38 -1.11 -7.18 -6.38
C ARG A 38 -0.64 -5.78 -6.05
N TYR A 39 -1.00 -5.27 -4.87
CA TYR A 39 -0.53 -3.97 -4.42
C TYR A 39 0.97 -3.97 -4.11
N ILE A 40 1.50 -5.05 -3.51
CA ILE A 40 2.95 -5.17 -3.33
C ILE A 40 3.67 -5.29 -4.68
N GLU A 41 3.15 -6.07 -5.63
CA GLU A 41 3.69 -6.15 -6.99
C GLU A 41 3.71 -4.78 -7.68
N LEU A 42 2.63 -3.99 -7.54
CA LEU A 42 2.57 -2.61 -8.00
C LEU A 42 3.69 -1.77 -7.37
N LEU A 43 3.79 -1.73 -6.04
CA LEU A 43 4.83 -0.96 -5.35
C LEU A 43 6.26 -1.38 -5.74
N ASN A 44 6.49 -2.68 -5.94
CA ASN A 44 7.78 -3.23 -6.37
C ASN A 44 8.14 -2.84 -7.81
N SER A 45 7.14 -2.65 -8.66
CA SER A 45 7.35 -2.22 -10.05
C SER A 45 7.75 -0.76 -10.19
N ILE A 46 7.56 0.07 -9.15
CA ILE A 46 7.80 1.51 -9.20
C ILE A 46 9.28 1.79 -9.06
N GLU A 47 9.84 2.52 -10.03
CA GLU A 47 11.24 2.93 -10.05
C GLU A 47 11.35 4.42 -9.73
N VAL A 48 12.19 4.74 -8.75
CA VAL A 48 12.58 6.11 -8.39
C VAL A 48 14.08 6.21 -8.53
N SER A 49 14.55 7.15 -9.35
CA SER A 49 15.98 7.42 -9.51
C SER A 49 16.48 8.33 -8.39
N GLU A 50 17.74 8.18 -7.99
CA GLU A 50 18.36 9.06 -6.98
C GLU A 50 18.31 10.53 -7.44
N GLY A 51 17.82 11.43 -6.57
CA GLY A 51 17.64 12.85 -6.88
C GLY A 51 16.42 13.19 -7.74
N GLU A 52 15.58 12.21 -8.10
CA GLU A 52 14.32 12.44 -8.81
C GLU A 52 13.29 13.12 -7.90
N SER A 53 12.60 14.15 -8.41
CA SER A 53 11.49 14.77 -7.69
C SER A 53 10.24 13.91 -7.81
N LEU A 54 9.69 13.49 -6.67
CA LEU A 54 8.48 12.66 -6.66
C LEU A 54 7.25 13.44 -7.10
N HIS A 55 6.36 12.76 -7.84
CA HIS A 55 5.09 13.33 -8.24
C HIS A 55 4.20 13.55 -7.00
N GLN A 56 3.55 14.70 -6.91
CA GLN A 56 2.76 15.06 -5.71
C GLN A 56 1.64 14.04 -5.43
N ASP A 57 0.91 13.60 -6.45
CA ASP A 57 -0.15 12.59 -6.27
C ASP A 57 0.38 11.24 -5.86
N PHE A 58 1.56 10.86 -6.35
CA PHE A 58 2.21 9.63 -5.92
C PHE A 58 2.47 9.68 -4.41
N VAL A 59 3.13 10.76 -3.95
CA VAL A 59 3.39 10.97 -2.52
C VAL A 59 2.08 10.90 -1.74
N ARG A 60 1.05 11.67 -2.15
CA ARG A 60 -0.29 11.72 -1.52
C ARG A 60 -0.91 10.33 -1.34
N LEU A 61 -0.73 9.43 -2.30
CA LEU A 61 -1.33 8.10 -2.31
C LEU A 61 -0.57 7.07 -1.46
N VAL A 62 0.75 7.23 -1.29
CA VAL A 62 1.57 6.19 -0.63
C VAL A 62 2.05 6.55 0.76
N TRP A 63 2.23 7.84 1.08
CA TRP A 63 2.90 8.28 2.32
C TRP A 63 2.23 7.75 3.60
N PHE A 64 0.90 7.64 3.58
CA PHE A 64 0.12 7.20 4.75
C PHE A 64 -0.18 5.70 4.75
N ALA A 65 0.05 4.98 3.64
CA ALA A 65 -0.31 3.58 3.51
C ALA A 65 0.31 2.67 4.60
N PRO A 66 1.59 2.81 4.98
CA PRO A 66 2.19 1.97 6.04
C PRO A 66 1.47 2.13 7.38
N GLN A 67 1.40 3.36 7.89
CA GLN A 67 0.76 3.68 9.16
C GLN A 67 -0.72 3.30 9.16
N PHE A 68 -1.42 3.58 8.06
CA PHE A 68 -2.81 3.19 7.90
C PHE A 68 -2.99 1.67 8.02
N SER A 69 -2.17 0.88 7.32
CA SER A 69 -2.28 -0.58 7.31
C SER A 69 -2.04 -1.19 8.70
N GLU A 70 -1.05 -0.67 9.44
CA GLU A 70 -0.77 -1.09 10.81
C GLU A 70 -1.96 -0.84 11.75
N TRP A 71 -2.61 0.32 11.62
CA TRP A 71 -3.79 0.65 12.41
C TRP A 71 -4.98 -0.27 12.17
N GLN A 72 -5.03 -0.98 11.03
CA GLN A 72 -6.12 -1.90 10.74
C GLN A 72 -5.87 -3.33 11.24
N ILE A 73 -4.67 -3.66 11.75
CA ILE A 73 -4.30 -5.03 12.14
C ILE A 73 -5.29 -5.61 13.15
N GLU A 74 -5.48 -4.93 14.29
CA GLU A 74 -6.31 -5.45 15.40
C GLU A 74 -7.74 -5.71 14.93
N ARG A 75 -8.36 -4.70 14.31
CA ARG A 75 -9.73 -4.79 13.79
C ARG A 75 -9.91 -5.90 12.76
N THR A 76 -8.94 -6.07 11.85
CA THR A 76 -9.04 -7.07 10.78
C THR A 76 -8.90 -8.48 11.34
N VAL A 77 -8.06 -8.67 12.35
CA VAL A 77 -7.89 -9.94 13.07
C VAL A 77 -9.14 -10.27 13.90
N GLU A 78 -9.73 -9.29 14.58
CA GLU A 78 -10.99 -9.48 15.32
C GLU A 78 -12.14 -9.94 14.42
N LEU A 79 -12.12 -9.55 13.14
CA LEU A 79 -13.10 -9.93 12.14
C LEU A 79 -12.73 -11.22 11.37
N GLY A 80 -11.70 -11.95 11.83
CA GLY A 80 -11.38 -13.30 11.38
C GLY A 80 -10.28 -13.40 10.32
N ALA A 81 -9.54 -12.32 10.03
CA ALA A 81 -8.37 -12.42 9.17
C ALA A 81 -7.18 -13.12 9.86
N ASP A 82 -6.33 -13.75 9.07
CA ASP A 82 -5.08 -14.34 9.58
C ASP A 82 -4.10 -13.24 10.00
N LYS A 83 -3.75 -13.21 11.29
CA LYS A 83 -2.85 -12.20 11.85
C LYS A 83 -1.48 -12.19 11.18
N GLY A 84 -0.92 -13.37 10.89
CA GLY A 84 0.42 -13.48 10.28
C GLY A 84 0.45 -12.87 8.88
N ALA A 85 -0.58 -13.15 8.07
CA ALA A 85 -0.73 -12.63 6.73
C ALA A 85 -0.91 -11.11 6.72
N VAL A 86 -1.77 -10.57 7.59
CA VAL A 86 -1.99 -9.11 7.68
C VAL A 86 -0.72 -8.39 8.14
N MET A 87 -0.03 -8.91 9.16
CA MET A 87 1.24 -8.34 9.62
C MET A 87 2.30 -8.37 8.52
N SER A 88 2.46 -9.50 7.82
CA SER A 88 3.41 -9.62 6.71
C SER A 88 3.11 -8.63 5.58
N PHE A 89 1.84 -8.40 5.26
CA PHE A 89 1.45 -7.36 4.30
C PHE A 89 1.87 -5.96 4.78
N CYS A 90 1.56 -5.60 6.03
CA CYS A 90 1.92 -4.29 6.60
C CYS A 90 3.44 -4.06 6.59
N ASP A 91 4.22 -5.09 6.96
CA ASP A 91 5.69 -5.04 6.93
C ASP A 91 6.22 -4.79 5.52
N ARG A 92 5.70 -5.51 4.51
CA ARG A 92 6.10 -5.34 3.11
C ARG A 92 5.73 -3.96 2.56
N VAL A 93 4.55 -3.44 2.90
CA VAL A 93 4.16 -2.06 2.55
C VAL A 93 5.11 -1.07 3.20
N ARG A 94 5.37 -1.19 4.50
CA ARG A 94 6.28 -0.31 5.24
C ARG A 94 7.68 -0.31 4.64
N GLU A 95 8.28 -1.48 4.46
CA GLU A 95 9.62 -1.63 3.88
C GLU A 95 9.69 -0.99 2.51
N ARG A 96 8.74 -1.31 1.63
CA ARG A 96 8.78 -0.81 0.26
C ARG A 96 8.57 0.70 0.17
N ILE A 97 7.68 1.27 0.99
CA ILE A 97 7.48 2.72 1.02
C ILE A 97 8.69 3.44 1.64
N MET A 98 9.35 2.86 2.65
CA MET A 98 10.59 3.41 3.21
C MET A 98 11.75 3.39 2.21
N GLU A 99 11.83 2.38 1.34
CA GLU A 99 12.82 2.37 0.25
C GLU A 99 12.58 3.48 -0.78
N ILE A 100 11.31 3.77 -1.08
CA ILE A 100 10.91 4.76 -2.08
C ILE A 100 11.04 6.19 -1.54
N LEU A 101 10.52 6.45 -0.34
CA LEU A 101 10.44 7.79 0.24
C LEU A 101 11.63 8.14 1.14
N GLY A 102 12.44 7.13 1.49
CA GLY A 102 13.44 7.24 2.54
C GLY A 102 12.87 6.97 3.93
N VAL A 103 13.78 6.91 4.90
CA VAL A 103 13.43 6.84 6.33
C VAL A 103 13.29 8.26 6.88
N PRO A 104 12.31 8.53 7.76
CA PRO A 104 12.23 9.78 8.50
C PRO A 104 13.49 10.10 9.31
#